data_AF-A0A232FI81-F1
#
_entry.id   AF-A0A232FI81-F1
#
_cell.length_a   1.000
_cell.length_b   1.000
_cell.length_c   1.000
_cell.angle_alpha   90.00
_cell.angle_beta   90.00
_cell.angle_gamma   90.00
#
_symmetry.space_group_name_H-M   'P 1'
#
loop_
_entity.id
_entity.type
_entity.pdbx_description
1 polymer ?
#
loop_
_entity_poly.entity_id
_entity_poly.type
_entity_poly.pdbx_seq_one_letter_code
_entity_poly.pdbx_strand_id
1 'polypeptide(L)'
;SDKTVAILNCLYARKLCAEHASCSAILEIIPRVCGPELVACSTMTVTKCQAALRSLQAFEYFKPTCLCREPHVERECNKFRDFLFDHPCIYVVKKEKDPYSVEALPTCNHALSACQRDKPCVKLYDDFKTNCKTRDGKCKIENR
;
A
#
# COMPACT_ATOMS: atom_id res chain seq x y z
N SER A 1 17.22 -10.96 -19.51
CA SER A 1 15.99 -11.10 -20.31
C SER A 1 15.08 -9.97 -19.94
N ASP A 2 15.02 -8.93 -20.77
CA ASP A 2 14.21 -7.74 -20.55
C ASP A 2 12.74 -8.10 -20.78
N LYS A 3 11.95 -8.21 -19.71
CA LYS A 3 10.52 -8.46 -19.81
C LYS A 3 9.86 -7.12 -20.10
N THR A 4 9.49 -6.88 -21.36
CA THR A 4 8.58 -5.78 -21.70
C THR A 4 7.25 -6.06 -20.99
N VAL A 5 7.04 -5.44 -19.83
CA VAL A 5 5.77 -5.57 -19.08
C VAL A 5 4.70 -4.90 -19.91
N ALA A 6 3.74 -5.69 -20.40
CA ALA A 6 2.61 -5.16 -21.16
C ALA A 6 1.80 -4.23 -20.25
N ILE A 7 1.57 -2.99 -20.69
CA ILE A 7 0.76 -2.04 -19.95
C ILE A 7 -0.69 -2.52 -19.98
N LEU A 8 -1.25 -2.78 -18.80
CA LEU A 8 -2.58 -3.34 -18.64
C LEU A 8 -3.66 -2.26 -18.57
N ASN A 9 -4.91 -2.64 -18.91
CA ASN A 9 -6.07 -1.84 -18.55
C ASN A 9 -6.21 -1.79 -17.01
N CYS A 10 -6.52 -0.64 -16.42
CA CYS A 10 -6.54 -0.51 -14.96
C CYS A 10 -7.55 -1.41 -14.25
N LEU A 11 -8.73 -1.67 -14.85
CA LEU A 11 -9.69 -2.60 -14.25
C LEU A 11 -9.23 -4.05 -14.34
N TYR A 12 -8.54 -4.40 -15.42
CA TYR A 12 -7.94 -5.73 -15.54
C TYR A 12 -6.78 -5.93 -14.55
N ALA A 13 -5.90 -4.93 -14.42
CA ALA A 13 -4.85 -4.92 -13.39
C ALA A 13 -5.45 -5.04 -11.97
N ARG A 14 -6.55 -4.33 -11.69
CA ARG A 14 -7.29 -4.46 -10.43
C ARG A 14 -7.79 -5.88 -10.19
N LYS A 15 -8.29 -6.56 -11.22
CA LYS A 15 -8.76 -7.96 -11.12
C LYS A 15 -7.60 -8.89 -10.75
N LEU A 16 -6.46 -8.80 -11.44
CA LEU A 16 -5.27 -9.59 -11.13
C LEU A 16 -4.76 -9.30 -9.71
N CYS A 17 -4.79 -8.04 -9.29
CA CYS A 17 -4.45 -7.65 -7.92
C CYS A 17 -5.40 -8.28 -6.89
N ALA A 18 -6.70 -8.35 -7.17
CA ALA A 18 -7.69 -8.96 -6.28
C ALA A 18 -7.45 -10.48 -6.09
N GLU A 19 -6.83 -11.15 -7.06
CA GLU A 19 -6.47 -12.56 -6.99
C GLU A 19 -5.16 -12.80 -6.20
N HIS A 20 -4.35 -11.75 -5.96
CA HIS A 20 -3.09 -11.85 -5.21
C HIS A 20 -3.25 -11.33 -3.77
N ALA A 21 -3.13 -12.21 -2.77
CA ALA A 21 -3.44 -11.91 -1.36
C ALA A 21 -2.80 -10.61 -0.84
N SER A 22 -1.50 -10.39 -1.08
CA SER A 22 -0.82 -9.16 -0.62
C SER A 22 -1.28 -7.90 -1.35
N CYS A 23 -1.69 -8.02 -2.62
CA CYS A 23 -2.13 -6.88 -3.42
C CYS A 23 -3.56 -6.49 -3.02
N SER A 24 -4.44 -7.50 -2.94
CA SER A 24 -5.82 -7.38 -2.45
C SER A 24 -5.87 -6.74 -1.06
N ALA A 25 -5.02 -7.18 -0.12
CA ALA A 25 -4.99 -6.60 1.23
C ALA A 25 -4.66 -5.10 1.21
N ILE A 26 -3.74 -4.65 0.36
CA ILE A 26 -3.41 -3.22 0.24
C ILE A 26 -4.57 -2.45 -0.41
N LEU A 27 -5.17 -3.03 -1.46
CA LEU A 27 -6.32 -2.44 -2.14
C LEU A 27 -7.49 -2.16 -1.18
N GLU A 28 -7.74 -3.04 -0.21
CA GLU A 28 -8.76 -2.88 0.82
C GLU A 28 -8.41 -1.87 1.92
N ILE A 29 -7.11 -1.69 2.21
CA ILE A 29 -6.64 -0.78 3.26
C ILE A 29 -6.71 0.67 2.81
N ILE A 30 -6.45 0.97 1.53
CA ILE A 30 -6.34 2.34 1.02
C ILE A 30 -7.57 3.20 1.38
N PRO A 31 -8.83 2.78 1.14
CA PRO A 31 -10.00 3.59 1.51
C PRO A 31 -10.09 3.88 3.01
N ARG A 32 -9.58 2.98 3.87
CA ARG A 32 -9.58 3.15 5.33
C ARG A 32 -8.56 4.18 5.81
N VAL A 33 -7.40 4.25 5.16
CA VAL A 33 -6.31 5.17 5.54
C VAL A 33 -6.36 6.49 4.78
N CYS A 34 -6.89 6.50 3.56
CA CYS A 34 -6.98 7.69 2.72
C CYS A 34 -8.30 8.44 2.87
N GLY A 35 -9.36 7.76 3.31
CA GLY A 35 -10.72 8.29 3.33
C GLY A 35 -11.47 7.98 2.02
N PRO A 36 -12.78 8.25 1.99
CA PRO A 36 -13.63 7.98 0.82
C PRO A 36 -13.58 9.09 -0.25
N GLU A 37 -13.03 10.26 0.08
CA GLU A 37 -13.09 11.45 -0.77
C GLU A 37 -11.90 11.52 -1.73
N LEU A 38 -12.20 11.61 -3.03
CA LEU A 38 -11.18 11.66 -4.10
C LEU A 38 -10.94 13.08 -4.63
N VAL A 39 -11.68 14.09 -4.15
CA VAL A 39 -11.52 15.49 -4.59
C VAL A 39 -10.55 16.28 -3.72
N ALA A 40 -10.33 15.85 -2.47
CA ALA A 40 -9.37 16.46 -1.54
C ALA A 40 -8.79 15.39 -0.60
N CYS A 41 -7.63 15.67 0.00
CA CYS A 41 -7.06 14.76 0.98
C CYS A 41 -7.76 14.98 2.33
N SER A 42 -8.58 14.03 2.75
CA SER A 42 -9.43 14.14 3.95
C SER A 42 -8.88 13.39 5.18
N THR A 43 -7.72 12.72 5.07
CA THR A 43 -7.15 11.91 6.16
C THR A 43 -6.13 12.68 7.01
N MET A 44 -6.19 12.47 8.34
CA MET A 44 -5.11 12.91 9.25
C MET A 44 -3.86 12.02 9.14
N THR A 45 -3.99 10.84 8.51
CA THR A 45 -2.92 9.85 8.36
C THR A 45 -2.30 9.89 6.96
N VAL A 46 -2.05 11.09 6.43
CA VAL A 46 -1.48 11.33 5.08
C VAL A 46 -0.33 10.39 4.74
N THR A 47 0.64 10.22 5.64
CA THR A 47 1.79 9.34 5.44
C THR A 47 1.40 7.87 5.27
N LYS A 48 0.42 7.36 6.05
CA LYS A 48 -0.09 5.99 5.89
C LYS A 48 -0.84 5.81 4.57
N CYS A 49 -1.64 6.80 4.19
CA CYS A 49 -2.32 6.82 2.90
C CYS A 49 -1.32 6.78 1.73
N GLN A 50 -0.34 7.68 1.74
CA GLN A 50 0.70 7.72 0.72
C GLN A 50 1.52 6.44 0.65
N ALA A 51 1.88 5.86 1.80
CA ALA A 51 2.60 4.59 1.85
C ALA A 51 1.77 3.45 1.25
N ALA A 52 0.46 3.38 1.55
CA ALA A 52 -0.43 2.38 0.98
C ALA A 52 -0.58 2.54 -0.54
N LEU A 53 -0.80 3.77 -1.03
CA LEU A 53 -0.88 4.08 -2.46
C LEU A 53 0.42 3.68 -3.20
N ARG A 54 1.59 4.10 -2.69
CA ARG A 54 2.90 3.75 -3.26
C ARG A 54 3.16 2.24 -3.23
N SER A 55 2.73 1.56 -2.18
CA SER A 55 2.86 0.10 -2.08
C SER A 55 2.02 -0.61 -3.14
N LEU A 56 0.79 -0.13 -3.41
CA LEU A 56 -0.05 -0.69 -4.46
C LEU A 56 0.52 -0.42 -5.85
N GLN A 57 0.99 0.81 -6.11
CA GLN A 57 1.66 1.19 -7.37
C GLN A 57 2.92 0.36 -7.65
N ALA A 58 3.53 -0.26 -6.63
CA ALA A 58 4.75 -1.05 -6.77
C ALA A 58 4.55 -2.46 -7.33
N PHE A 59 3.31 -2.98 -7.39
CA PHE A 59 3.01 -4.28 -8.00
C PHE A 59 3.22 -4.24 -9.52
N GLU A 60 3.66 -5.36 -10.10
CA GLU A 60 3.95 -5.45 -11.54
C GLU A 60 2.75 -5.07 -12.41
N TYR A 61 1.52 -5.38 -11.97
CA TYR A 61 0.28 -5.04 -12.69
C TYR A 61 0.06 -3.54 -12.87
N PHE A 62 0.65 -2.71 -12.00
CA PHE A 62 0.50 -1.26 -11.97
C PHE A 62 1.77 -0.52 -12.36
N LYS A 63 2.86 -1.22 -12.70
CA LYS A 63 4.15 -0.63 -13.08
C LYS A 63 4.28 -0.48 -14.60
N PRO A 64 4.80 0.67 -15.09
CA PRO A 64 4.95 1.94 -14.37
C PRO A 64 3.59 2.64 -14.14
N THR A 65 2.56 2.21 -14.87
CA THR A 65 1.17 2.65 -14.74
C THR A 65 0.25 1.59 -15.35
N CYS A 66 -1.06 1.79 -15.21
CA CYS A 66 -2.07 1.12 -16.02
C CYS A 66 -2.83 2.18 -16.83
N LEU A 67 -3.44 1.80 -17.96
CA LEU A 67 -4.11 2.75 -18.85
C LEU A 67 -5.61 2.49 -18.92
N CYS A 68 -6.35 3.54 -19.25
CA CYS A 68 -7.78 3.52 -19.55
C CYS A 68 -7.99 4.26 -20.87
N ARG A 69 -9.11 3.98 -21.55
CA ARG A 69 -9.60 4.83 -22.63
C ARG A 69 -10.16 6.14 -22.06
N GLU A 70 -10.64 7.01 -22.94
CA GLU A 70 -11.17 8.31 -22.59
C GLU A 70 -12.24 8.25 -21.47
N PRO A 71 -12.30 9.23 -20.55
CA PRO A 71 -13.18 9.17 -19.37
C PRO A 71 -14.67 8.99 -19.66
N HIS A 72 -15.14 9.49 -20.80
CA HIS A 72 -16.53 9.34 -21.23
C HIS A 72 -16.84 7.91 -21.72
N VAL A 73 -15.82 7.17 -22.17
CA VAL A 73 -15.92 5.78 -22.62
C VAL A 73 -15.74 4.81 -21.45
N GLU A 74 -14.70 5.00 -20.64
CA GLU A 74 -14.34 4.09 -19.54
C GLU A 74 -14.35 4.79 -18.17
N ARG A 75 -15.52 5.30 -17.76
CA ARG A 75 -15.67 6.06 -16.51
C ARG A 75 -15.14 5.31 -15.28
N GLU A 76 -15.48 4.04 -15.11
CA GLU A 76 -15.08 3.26 -13.94
C GLU A 76 -13.58 2.92 -13.94
N CYS A 77 -12.98 2.73 -15.12
CA CYS A 77 -11.54 2.55 -15.23
C CYS A 77 -10.80 3.81 -14.80
N ASN A 78 -11.22 4.97 -15.33
CA ASN A 78 -10.59 6.25 -15.01
C ASN A 78 -10.76 6.60 -13.54
N LYS A 79 -11.93 6.37 -12.92
CA LYS A 79 -12.09 6.54 -11.47
C LYS A 79 -11.07 5.72 -10.66
N PHE A 80 -10.82 4.47 -11.05
CA PHE A 80 -9.84 3.64 -10.34
C PHE A 80 -8.40 4.08 -10.62
N ARG A 81 -8.10 4.49 -11.86
CA ARG A 81 -6.81 5.08 -12.22
C ARG A 81 -6.54 6.33 -11.39
N ASP A 82 -7.50 7.24 -11.29
CA ASP A 82 -7.38 8.50 -10.56
C ASP A 82 -7.27 8.24 -9.04
N PHE A 83 -8.05 7.29 -8.52
CA PHE A 83 -7.90 6.80 -7.15
C PHE A 83 -6.49 6.31 -6.82
N LEU A 84 -5.81 5.67 -7.78
CA LEU A 84 -4.49 5.08 -7.53
C LEU A 84 -3.33 6.04 -7.81
N PHE A 85 -3.38 6.78 -8.92
CA PHE A 85 -2.25 7.58 -9.41
C PHE A 85 -2.42 9.09 -9.19
N ASP A 86 -3.66 9.57 -9.11
CA ASP A 86 -3.99 11.00 -8.99
C ASP A 86 -4.68 11.31 -7.66
N HIS A 87 -4.54 10.44 -6.65
CA HIS A 87 -5.17 10.61 -5.35
C HIS A 87 -4.69 11.91 -4.68
N PRO A 88 -5.58 12.78 -4.17
CA PRO A 88 -5.22 14.10 -3.63
C PRO A 88 -4.12 14.06 -2.56
N CYS A 89 -4.14 13.04 -1.70
CA CYS A 89 -3.13 12.83 -0.66
C CYS A 89 -1.70 12.56 -1.16
N ILE A 90 -1.48 12.19 -2.44
CA ILE A 90 -0.13 11.91 -2.98
C ILE A 90 0.77 13.15 -2.90
N TYR A 91 0.20 14.33 -3.15
CA TYR A 91 0.94 15.59 -3.26
C TYR A 91 0.98 16.41 -1.97
N VAL A 92 0.22 16.01 -0.94
CA VAL A 92 0.16 16.73 0.33
C VAL A 92 1.45 16.52 1.11
N VAL A 93 2.20 17.61 1.31
CA VAL A 93 3.36 17.65 2.21
C VAL A 93 2.86 18.14 3.58
N LYS A 94 2.92 17.28 4.61
CA LYS A 94 2.62 17.72 5.99
C LYS A 94 3.66 18.76 6.43
N LYS A 95 3.20 19.89 6.97
CA LYS A 95 4.06 20.95 7.54
C LYS A 95 4.72 20.54 8.87
N GLU A 96 4.18 19.54 9.56
CA GLU A 96 4.78 18.97 10.77
C GLU A 96 5.47 17.64 10.44
N LYS A 97 6.70 17.47 10.93
CA LYS A 97 7.48 16.23 10.79
C LYS A 97 6.65 15.08 11.34
N ASP A 98 6.14 14.23 10.46
CA ASP A 98 5.56 12.96 10.86
C ASP A 98 6.67 12.16 11.56
N PRO A 99 6.53 11.82 12.86
CA PRO A 99 7.54 11.02 13.56
C PRO A 99 7.68 9.62 12.96
N TYR A 100 6.78 9.23 12.06
CA TYR A 100 6.78 7.98 11.31
C TYR A 100 6.79 8.23 9.80
N SER A 101 7.73 9.03 9.30
CA SER A 101 7.92 9.23 7.85
C SER A 101 8.31 7.89 7.19
N VAL A 102 7.33 7.12 6.75
CA VAL A 102 7.57 5.86 6.05
C VAL A 102 7.70 6.18 4.57
N GLU A 103 8.95 6.37 4.10
CA GLU A 103 9.28 5.98 2.74
C GLU A 103 8.77 4.55 2.57
N ALA A 104 7.85 4.31 1.63
CA ALA A 104 7.30 2.98 1.39
C ALA A 104 8.44 1.97 1.44
N LEU A 105 8.38 1.00 2.35
CA LEU A 105 9.48 0.06 2.57
C LEU A 105 9.27 -1.08 1.56
N PRO A 106 9.84 -1.03 0.33
CA PRO A 106 9.49 -1.90 -0.79
C PRO A 106 9.67 -3.39 -0.51
N THR A 107 10.47 -3.75 0.49
CA THR A 107 10.78 -5.15 0.83
C THR A 107 10.73 -5.35 2.33
N CYS A 108 10.43 -6.58 2.76
CA CYS A 108 10.48 -6.97 4.17
C CYS A 108 11.86 -6.68 4.79
N ASN A 109 12.94 -6.90 4.04
CA ASN A 109 14.30 -6.62 4.52
C ASN A 109 14.53 -5.13 4.72
N HIS A 110 14.07 -4.28 3.78
CA HIS A 110 14.16 -2.84 3.96
C HIS A 110 13.35 -2.37 5.17
N ALA A 111 12.14 -2.93 5.35
CA ALA A 111 11.31 -2.63 6.50
C ALA A 111 11.98 -3.02 7.83
N LEU A 112 12.61 -4.19 7.86
CA LEU A 112 13.34 -4.67 9.03
C LEU A 112 14.56 -3.78 9.33
N SER A 113 15.37 -3.43 8.33
CA SER A 113 16.53 -2.55 8.53
C SER A 113 16.14 -1.15 8.99
N ALA A 114 15.02 -0.61 8.51
CA ALA A 114 14.49 0.65 9.00
C ALA A 114 14.02 0.53 10.46
N CYS A 115 13.27 -0.53 10.78
CA CYS A 115 12.80 -0.81 12.14
C CYS A 115 13.95 -0.97 13.14
N GLN A 116 15.04 -1.64 12.76
CA GLN A 116 16.23 -1.84 13.59
C GLN A 116 16.91 -0.53 14.03
N ARG A 117 16.69 0.56 13.30
CA ARG A 117 17.22 1.89 13.64
C ARG A 117 16.28 2.71 14.53
N ASP A 118 15.07 2.23 14.78
CA ASP A 118 14.03 2.90 15.57
C ASP A 118 13.67 2.08 16.82
N LYS A 119 14.09 2.54 18.00
CA LYS A 119 13.95 1.81 19.28
C LYS A 119 12.50 1.41 19.60
N PRO A 120 11.49 2.30 19.49
CA PRO A 120 10.09 1.93 19.55
C PRO A 120 9.69 0.76 18.62
N CYS A 121 10.12 0.80 17.36
CA CYS A 121 9.83 -0.26 16.40
C CYS A 121 10.47 -1.59 16.80
N VAL A 122 11.75 -1.57 17.21
CA VAL A 122 12.46 -2.77 17.68
C VAL A 122 11.70 -3.46 18.80
N LYS A 123 11.24 -2.70 19.79
CA LYS A 123 10.48 -3.26 20.92
C LYS A 123 9.20 -3.96 20.46
N LEU A 124 8.39 -3.28 19.64
CA LEU A 124 7.16 -3.86 19.10
C LEU A 124 7.42 -5.12 18.25
N TYR A 125 8.48 -5.11 17.46
CA TYR A 125 8.86 -6.24 16.62
C TYR A 125 9.33 -7.44 17.43
N ASP A 126 10.14 -7.22 18.47
CA ASP A 126 10.60 -8.29 19.37
C ASP A 126 9.45 -8.87 20.21
N ASP A 127 8.55 -8.00 20.70
CA ASP A 127 7.33 -8.43 21.40
C ASP A 127 6.46 -9.31 20.48
N PHE A 128 6.27 -8.91 19.22
CA PHE A 128 5.53 -9.69 18.23
C PHE A 128 6.16 -11.08 17.99
N LYS A 129 7.48 -11.15 17.73
CA LYS A 129 8.18 -12.44 17.50
C LYS A 129 8.07 -13.37 18.71
N THR A 130 8.08 -12.81 19.91
CA THR A 130 8.07 -13.58 21.15
C THR A 130 6.69 -14.17 21.41
N ASN A 131 5.63 -13.38 21.20
CA ASN A 131 4.27 -13.72 21.60
C ASN A 131 3.43 -14.35 20.48
N CYS A 132 3.79 -14.15 19.21
CA CYS A 132 3.00 -14.60 18.05
C CYS A 132 3.67 -15.76 17.29
N LYS A 133 4.22 -16.75 18.01
CA LYS A 133 4.79 -17.95 17.40
C LYS A 133 3.69 -18.81 16.77
N THR A 134 3.89 -19.22 15.53
CA THR A 134 2.97 -20.12 14.82
C THR A 134 3.57 -21.52 14.74
N ARG A 135 2.73 -22.55 14.94
CA ARG A 135 3.04 -23.96 14.67
C ARG A 135 1.88 -24.54 13.88
N ASP A 136 2.17 -25.18 12.74
CA ASP A 136 1.16 -25.70 11.81
C ASP A 136 0.15 -24.63 11.32
N GLY A 137 0.63 -23.39 11.12
CA GLY A 137 -0.19 -22.28 10.64
C GLY A 137 -1.17 -21.69 11.67
N LYS A 138 -1.13 -22.14 12.93
CA LYS A 138 -1.97 -21.61 14.02
C LYS A 138 -1.12 -20.93 15.10
N CYS A 139 -1.61 -19.81 15.60
CA CYS A 139 -1.01 -19.12 16.74
C CYS A 139 -1.25 -19.95 18.00
N LYS A 140 -0.18 -20.33 18.71
CA LYS A 140 -0.27 -20.93 20.04
C LYS A 140 0.36 -19.97 21.04
N ILE A 141 -0.48 -19.15 21.66
CA ILE A 141 -0.07 -18.35 22.81
C ILE A 141 0.00 -19.32 23.98
N GLU A 142 1.22 -19.66 24.42
CA GLU A 142 1.42 -20.33 25.70
C GLU A 142 1.15 -19.31 26.81
N ASN A 143 -0.12 -19.18 27.21
CA ASN A 143 -0.47 -18.47 28.43
C ASN A 143 0.17 -19.22 29.60
N ARG A 144 1.15 -18.61 30.24
CA ARG A 144 1.73 -19.06 31.50
C ARG A 144 0.89 -18.59 32.67
#